data_AF-A0A0K8NU92-F1
#
_entry.id   AF-A0A0K8NU92-F1
#
_cell.length_a   1.000
_cell.length_b   1.000
_cell.length_c   1.000
_cell.angle_alpha   90.00
_cell.angle_beta   90.00
_cell.angle_gamma   90.00
#
_symmetry.space_group_name_H-M   'P 1'
#
loop_
_entity.id
_entity.type
_entity.pdbx_description
1 polymer ?
#
loop_
_entity_poly.entity_id
_entity_poly.type
_entity_poly.pdbx_seq_one_letter_code
_entity_poly.pdbx_strand_id
1 'polypeptide(L)'
;MNPHTTPAVDEVGRLVIHLPDDATFYGARSYLPIALDLVERVKTPSLLRPDLQGVNYMAQYEVFSALCSDRAQRTVDQTLLVGGQPTKPERYLGLWRDAIAASVTAESAAEEHGIRVVAVLQAPLAPMASAKSSWTSCPFGTFAAFQARYAKQMDLRGDGTFTLELDLARPGAARDAYYGASMICTVLRREPAAWRACIALRKTTTGRPGQASLFASAET
;
A
#
# COMPACT_ATOMS: atom_id res chain seq x y z
N MET A 1 33.27 -4.37 17.36
CA MET A 1 32.22 -4.63 16.33
C MET A 1 30.89 -4.25 16.95
N ASN A 2 30.28 -3.15 16.54
CA ASN A 2 29.00 -2.69 17.10
C ASN A 2 27.86 -3.58 16.57
N PRO A 3 27.06 -4.21 17.43
CA PRO A 3 26.08 -5.22 17.01
C PRO A 3 24.76 -4.67 16.41
N HIS A 4 24.67 -3.38 16.07
CA HIS A 4 23.45 -2.77 15.53
C HIS A 4 23.72 -1.82 14.36
N THR A 5 24.47 -2.26 13.35
CA THR A 5 24.47 -1.53 12.07
C THR A 5 23.27 -2.04 11.26
N THR A 6 22.17 -1.31 11.32
CA THR A 6 21.06 -1.51 10.37
C THR A 6 21.67 -1.44 8.95
N PRO A 7 21.43 -2.44 8.09
CA PRO A 7 22.01 -2.44 6.76
C PRO A 7 21.62 -1.15 6.02
N ALA A 8 22.57 -0.57 5.30
CA ALA A 8 22.29 0.60 4.48
C ALA A 8 21.21 0.26 3.45
N VAL A 9 20.21 1.12 3.31
CA VAL A 9 19.18 1.03 2.29
C VAL A 9 19.57 1.95 1.14
N ASP A 10 19.64 1.41 -0.08
CA ASP A 10 19.86 2.20 -1.29
C ASP A 10 18.56 2.37 -2.07
N GLU A 11 17.93 3.53 -1.95
CA GLU A 11 16.72 3.86 -2.71
C GLU A 11 17.10 4.26 -4.13
N VAL A 12 16.84 3.38 -5.09
CA VAL A 12 17.15 3.57 -6.52
C VAL A 12 15.97 4.08 -7.33
N GLY A 13 14.79 4.18 -6.72
CA GLY A 13 13.59 4.74 -7.34
C GLY A 13 12.48 5.01 -6.34
N ARG A 14 11.46 5.73 -6.79
CA ARG A 14 10.25 6.01 -6.02
C ARG A 14 9.07 6.21 -6.96
N LEU A 15 7.89 5.82 -6.51
CA LEU A 15 6.63 5.97 -7.23
C LEU A 15 5.56 6.39 -6.22
N VAL A 16 4.70 7.32 -6.60
CA VAL A 16 3.52 7.67 -5.80
C VAL A 16 2.29 7.37 -6.62
N ILE A 17 1.42 6.52 -6.08
CA ILE A 17 0.13 6.24 -6.67
C ILE A 17 -0.91 7.08 -5.95
N HIS A 18 -1.64 7.93 -6.68
CA HIS A 18 -2.81 8.59 -6.14
C HIS A 18 -4.06 7.72 -6.35
N LEU A 19 -4.91 7.71 -5.33
CA LEU A 19 -6.20 7.03 -5.35
C LEU A 19 -7.29 8.01 -5.80
N PRO A 20 -8.42 7.51 -6.31
CA PRO A 20 -9.59 8.34 -6.58
C PRO A 20 -10.01 9.16 -5.36
N ASP A 21 -10.54 10.37 -5.56
CA ASP A 21 -10.90 11.28 -4.48
C ASP A 21 -12.01 10.69 -3.56
N ASP A 22 -12.79 9.73 -4.06
CA ASP A 22 -13.83 9.01 -3.31
C ASP A 22 -13.32 7.73 -2.61
N ALA A 23 -12.01 7.46 -2.63
CA ALA A 23 -11.43 6.28 -2.01
C ALA A 23 -11.59 6.22 -0.48
N THR A 24 -11.81 7.37 0.17
CA THR A 24 -12.10 7.46 1.62
C THR A 24 -13.30 8.38 1.86
N PHE A 25 -13.80 8.40 3.09
CA PHE A 25 -14.88 9.32 3.48
C PHE A 25 -14.46 10.79 3.49
N TYR A 26 -13.16 11.10 3.58
CA TYR A 26 -12.66 12.48 3.66
C TYR A 26 -12.81 13.23 2.32
N GLY A 27 -13.02 12.52 1.20
CA GLY A 27 -13.16 13.14 -0.13
C GLY A 27 -11.88 13.80 -0.65
N ALA A 28 -10.74 13.59 0.03
CA ALA A 28 -9.46 14.16 -0.32
C ALA A 28 -8.57 13.11 -0.99
N ARG A 29 -7.78 13.57 -1.98
CA ARG A 29 -6.82 12.72 -2.67
C ARG A 29 -5.86 12.08 -1.67
N SER A 30 -5.82 10.76 -1.72
CA SER A 30 -4.96 9.93 -0.88
C SER A 30 -3.93 9.22 -1.74
N TYR A 31 -2.83 8.81 -1.13
CA TYR A 31 -1.63 8.35 -1.82
C TYR A 31 -1.14 7.02 -1.24
N LEU A 32 -0.49 6.24 -2.10
CA LEU A 32 0.29 5.06 -1.78
C LEU A 32 1.73 5.31 -2.22
N PRO A 33 2.59 5.80 -1.32
CA PRO A 33 3.99 6.05 -1.64
C PRO A 33 4.79 4.74 -1.60
N ILE A 34 5.50 4.47 -2.69
CA ILE A 34 6.29 3.25 -2.92
C ILE A 34 7.75 3.66 -3.12
N ALA A 35 8.63 3.15 -2.28
CA ALA A 35 10.07 3.24 -2.47
C ALA A 35 10.56 2.00 -3.23
N LEU A 36 11.58 2.16 -4.06
CA LEU A 36 12.27 1.06 -4.72
C LEU A 36 13.68 0.98 -4.17
N ASP A 37 13.86 0.07 -3.24
CA ASP A 37 15.12 -0.12 -2.57
C ASP A 37 15.89 -1.27 -3.24
N LEU A 38 17.20 -1.10 -3.39
CA LEU A 38 18.10 -2.12 -3.90
C LEU A 38 18.58 -2.97 -2.72
N VAL A 39 18.11 -4.21 -2.65
CA VAL A 39 18.49 -5.19 -1.63
C VAL A 39 19.13 -6.37 -2.34
N GLU A 40 20.39 -6.67 -2.03
CA GLU A 40 21.14 -7.78 -2.66
C GLU A 40 21.11 -7.72 -4.21
N ARG A 41 21.21 -6.51 -4.78
CA ARG A 41 21.11 -6.20 -6.22
C ARG A 41 19.73 -6.41 -6.86
N VAL A 42 18.70 -6.71 -6.05
CA VAL A 42 17.31 -6.83 -6.50
C VAL A 42 16.54 -5.56 -6.13
N LYS A 43 15.87 -4.97 -7.12
CA LYS A 43 14.95 -3.85 -6.88
C LYS A 43 13.69 -4.37 -6.19
N THR A 44 13.47 -3.92 -4.96
CA THR A 44 12.36 -4.34 -4.13
C THR A 44 11.45 -3.16 -3.87
N PRO A 45 10.25 -3.09 -4.51
CA PRO A 45 9.29 -2.05 -4.19
C PRO A 45 8.65 -2.32 -2.84
N SER A 46 8.57 -1.29 -2.00
CA SER A 46 7.98 -1.33 -0.67
C SER A 46 7.11 -0.11 -0.43
N LEU A 47 5.99 -0.28 0.26
CA LEU A 47 5.22 0.87 0.75
C LEU A 47 6.03 1.58 1.82
N LEU A 48 6.00 2.92 1.87
CA LEU A 48 6.68 3.65 2.96
C LEU A 48 6.12 3.29 4.35
N ARG A 49 4.84 2.93 4.43
CA ARG A 49 4.18 2.55 5.67
C ARG A 49 3.30 1.31 5.46
N PRO A 50 3.90 0.11 5.39
CA PRO A 50 3.12 -1.10 5.31
C PRO A 50 2.38 -1.30 6.64
N ASP A 51 1.09 -1.61 6.56
CA ASP A 51 0.27 -1.95 7.71
C ASP A 51 -0.48 -3.24 7.39
N LEU A 52 -0.46 -4.19 8.32
CA LEU A 52 -1.18 -5.45 8.20
C LEU A 52 -2.64 -5.34 8.64
N GLN A 53 -2.99 -4.28 9.37
CA GLN A 53 -4.28 -4.07 10.03
C GLN A 53 -4.91 -2.72 9.67
N GLY A 54 -4.74 -2.33 8.41
CA GLY A 54 -5.30 -1.11 7.86
C GLY A 54 -5.04 -1.02 6.36
N VAL A 55 -6.06 -0.58 5.64
CA VAL A 55 -5.87 -0.10 4.27
C VAL A 55 -5.38 1.35 4.38
N ASN A 56 -4.07 1.50 4.56
CA ASN A 56 -3.45 2.78 4.89
C ASN A 56 -3.30 3.68 3.66
N TYR A 57 -4.35 4.46 3.39
CA TYR A 57 -4.36 5.50 2.37
C TYR A 57 -3.88 6.80 2.99
N MET A 58 -2.74 7.30 2.53
CA MET A 58 -2.07 8.41 3.19
C MET A 58 -2.48 9.73 2.55
N ALA A 59 -2.91 10.70 3.34
CA ALA A 59 -2.94 12.09 2.90
C ALA A 59 -1.51 12.59 2.64
N GLN A 60 -1.37 13.65 1.84
CA GLN A 60 -0.05 14.19 1.49
C GLN A 60 0.83 14.51 2.72
N TYR A 61 0.25 15.10 3.77
CA TYR A 61 0.98 15.42 4.99
C TYR A 61 1.43 14.16 5.76
N GLU A 62 0.67 13.07 5.68
CA GLU A 62 1.02 11.80 6.30
C GLU A 62 2.19 11.14 5.58
N VAL A 63 2.30 11.31 4.26
CA VAL A 63 3.47 10.85 3.48
C VAL A 63 4.73 11.52 4.02
N PHE A 64 4.71 12.85 4.19
CA PHE A 64 5.86 13.57 4.75
C PHE A 64 6.13 13.21 6.22
N SER A 65 5.09 13.00 7.02
CA SER A 65 5.25 12.53 8.40
C SER A 65 5.97 11.17 8.46
N ALA A 66 5.59 10.22 7.60
CA ALA A 66 6.26 8.91 7.51
C ALA A 66 7.72 9.03 7.04
N LEU A 67 7.98 9.87 6.04
CA LEU A 67 9.33 10.14 5.54
C LEU A 67 10.23 10.75 6.63
N CYS A 68 9.68 11.68 7.43
CA CYS A 68 10.39 12.33 8.52
C CYS A 68 10.60 11.43 9.76
N SER A 69 9.84 10.34 9.90
CA SER A 69 9.96 9.40 11.02
C SER A 69 11.10 8.41 10.81
N ASP A 70 10.99 7.51 9.82
CA ASP A 70 11.95 6.41 9.62
C ASP A 70 13.10 6.83 8.69
N ARG A 71 12.76 7.31 7.48
CA ARG A 71 13.78 7.55 6.46
C ARG A 71 14.64 8.78 6.74
N ALA A 72 14.13 9.80 7.44
CA ALA A 72 14.93 10.94 7.87
C ALA A 72 15.92 10.62 9.00
N GLN A 73 15.59 9.68 9.89
CA GLN A 73 16.58 9.17 10.86
C GLN A 73 17.73 8.49 10.11
N ARG A 74 17.41 7.67 9.11
CA ARG A 74 18.42 6.98 8.29
C ARG A 74 19.29 7.92 7.45
N THR A 75 18.77 9.06 6.98
CA THR A 75 19.61 10.06 6.29
C THR A 75 20.58 10.74 7.24
N VAL A 76 20.17 11.03 8.48
CA VAL A 76 21.05 11.55 9.54
C VAL A 76 22.12 10.53 9.91
N ASP A 77 21.73 9.26 10.07
CA ASP A 77 22.64 8.15 10.40
C ASP A 77 23.52 7.71 9.22
N GLN A 78 23.36 8.33 8.04
CA GLN A 78 24.03 7.97 6.78
C GLN A 78 23.80 6.52 6.33
N THR A 79 22.69 5.91 6.77
CA THR A 79 22.27 4.56 6.40
C THR A 79 21.23 4.55 5.28
N LEU A 80 20.78 5.71 4.80
CA LEU A 80 20.00 5.86 3.56
C LEU A 80 20.88 6.43 2.44
N LEU A 81 21.03 5.65 1.38
CA LEU A 81 21.62 6.06 0.12
C LEU A 81 20.53 6.29 -0.92
N VAL A 82 20.80 7.17 -1.88
CA VAL A 82 19.96 7.38 -3.06
C VAL A 82 20.82 7.20 -4.29
N GLY A 83 20.64 6.09 -5.01
CA GLY A 83 21.48 5.72 -6.15
C GLY A 83 22.95 5.53 -5.74
N GLY A 84 23.18 4.88 -4.59
CA GLY A 84 24.51 4.59 -4.05
C GLY A 84 25.22 5.79 -3.41
N GLN A 85 24.58 6.96 -3.31
CA GLN A 85 25.17 8.16 -2.73
C GLN A 85 24.45 8.60 -1.45
N PRO A 86 25.17 9.02 -0.39
CA PRO A 86 24.55 9.65 0.76
C PRO A 86 23.73 10.88 0.36
N THR A 87 22.58 11.08 1.00
CA THR A 87 21.70 12.22 0.72
C THR A 87 21.42 13.02 1.98
N LYS A 88 21.15 14.32 1.82
CA LYS A 88 20.71 15.20 2.92
C LYS A 88 19.18 15.13 3.07
N PRO A 89 18.64 15.30 4.29
CA PRO A 89 17.20 15.28 4.53
C PRO A 89 16.39 16.18 3.59
N GLU A 90 16.83 17.41 3.36
CA GLU A 90 16.08 18.39 2.54
C GLU A 90 16.01 17.98 1.08
N ARG A 91 17.13 17.46 0.55
CA ARG A 91 17.20 16.92 -0.81
C ARG A 91 16.29 15.70 -0.95
N TYR A 92 16.34 14.81 0.03
CA TYR A 92 15.51 13.61 0.06
C TYR A 92 14.01 13.95 0.09
N LEU A 93 13.59 14.90 0.93
CA LEU A 93 12.20 15.38 0.95
C LEU A 93 11.80 16.08 -0.35
N GLY A 94 12.73 16.78 -1.01
CA GLY A 94 12.52 17.35 -2.35
C GLY A 94 12.13 16.30 -3.38
N LEU A 95 12.87 15.20 -3.42
CA LEU A 95 12.59 14.08 -4.33
C LEU A 95 11.18 13.48 -4.13
N TRP A 96 10.69 13.43 -2.90
CA TRP A 96 9.34 12.95 -2.62
C TRP A 96 8.24 13.97 -2.92
N ARG A 97 8.52 15.29 -2.82
CA ARG A 97 7.60 16.32 -3.33
C ARG A 97 7.42 16.18 -4.83
N ASP A 98 8.51 16.00 -5.56
CA ASP A 98 8.47 15.81 -7.01
C ASP A 98 7.69 14.54 -7.37
N ALA A 99 7.91 13.44 -6.63
CA ALA A 99 7.19 12.18 -6.85
C ALA A 99 5.68 12.28 -6.55
N ILE A 100 5.27 13.03 -5.53
CA ILE A 100 3.85 13.29 -5.24
C ILE A 100 3.23 14.14 -6.35
N ALA A 101 3.93 15.18 -6.81
CA ALA A 101 3.47 16.05 -7.90
C ALA A 101 3.31 15.27 -9.23
N ALA A 102 4.21 14.31 -9.48
CA ALA A 102 4.17 13.40 -10.62
C ALA A 102 3.40 12.09 -10.34
N SER A 103 2.54 12.06 -9.32
CA SER A 103 1.82 10.84 -8.94
C SER A 103 0.93 10.32 -10.08
N VAL A 104 0.81 8.99 -10.16
CA VAL A 104 0.06 8.27 -11.21
C VAL A 104 -1.15 7.54 -10.62
N THR A 105 -2.07 7.10 -11.46
CA THR A 105 -3.18 6.23 -11.02
C THR A 105 -2.67 4.80 -10.78
N ALA A 106 -3.47 3.97 -10.10
CA ALA A 106 -3.16 2.56 -9.92
C ALA A 106 -3.14 1.79 -11.27
N GLU A 107 -3.94 2.23 -12.25
CA GLU A 107 -3.94 1.71 -13.61
C GLU A 107 -2.63 2.02 -14.34
N SER A 108 -2.23 3.30 -14.39
CA SER A 108 -0.95 3.71 -14.99
C SER A 108 0.24 3.05 -14.32
N ALA A 109 0.22 2.86 -13.00
CA ALA A 109 1.27 2.12 -12.30
C ALA A 109 1.37 0.65 -12.76
N ALA A 110 0.25 -0.01 -13.04
CA ALA A 110 0.22 -1.37 -13.54
C ALA A 110 0.75 -1.46 -14.98
N GLU A 111 0.41 -0.49 -15.83
CA GLU A 111 0.77 -0.45 -17.25
C GLU A 111 2.21 0.01 -17.51
N GLU A 112 2.63 1.10 -16.88
CA GLU A 112 3.90 1.78 -17.14
C GLU A 112 5.04 1.25 -16.25
N HIS A 113 4.72 0.82 -15.04
CA HIS A 113 5.71 0.43 -14.05
C HIS A 113 5.68 -1.06 -13.68
N GLY A 114 4.66 -1.78 -14.15
CA GLY A 114 4.47 -3.20 -13.87
C GLY A 114 4.06 -3.48 -12.41
N ILE A 115 3.55 -2.48 -11.69
CA ILE A 115 3.15 -2.57 -10.28
C ILE A 115 1.63 -2.57 -10.19
N ARG A 116 1.06 -3.73 -9.87
CA ARG A 116 -0.35 -3.85 -9.50
C ARG A 116 -0.50 -3.70 -8.01
N VAL A 117 -1.42 -2.84 -7.60
CA VAL A 117 -1.70 -2.61 -6.19
C VAL A 117 -3.03 -3.24 -5.82
N VAL A 118 -3.02 -4.12 -4.82
CA VAL A 118 -4.23 -4.81 -4.35
C VAL A 118 -4.44 -4.55 -2.87
N ALA A 119 -5.68 -4.30 -2.47
CA ALA A 119 -6.07 -4.40 -1.07
C ALA A 119 -6.43 -5.86 -0.76
N VAL A 120 -5.81 -6.42 0.28
CA VAL A 120 -6.06 -7.79 0.75
C VAL A 120 -6.85 -7.69 2.05
N LEU A 121 -8.06 -8.24 2.05
CA LEU A 121 -8.92 -8.36 3.21
C LEU A 121 -9.05 -9.83 3.59
N GLN A 122 -8.72 -10.16 4.83
CA GLN A 122 -8.80 -11.52 5.35
C GLN A 122 -9.30 -11.47 6.79
N ALA A 123 -10.37 -12.21 7.09
CA ALA A 123 -10.91 -12.30 8.44
C ALA A 123 -11.80 -13.55 8.60
N PRO A 124 -12.04 -14.01 9.84
CA PRO A 124 -13.04 -15.04 10.11
C PRO A 124 -14.42 -14.52 9.70
N LEU A 125 -15.18 -15.33 8.95
CA LEU A 125 -16.46 -14.90 8.41
C LEU A 125 -17.56 -14.79 9.47
N ALA A 126 -17.59 -15.73 10.43
CA ALA A 126 -18.66 -15.80 11.43
C ALA A 126 -18.79 -14.53 12.31
N PRO A 127 -17.70 -13.96 12.88
CA PRO A 127 -17.77 -12.69 13.60
C PRO A 127 -18.25 -11.51 12.75
N MET A 128 -18.03 -11.58 11.44
CA MET A 128 -18.39 -10.50 10.52
C MET A 128 -19.88 -10.48 10.12
N ALA A 129 -20.62 -11.54 10.41
CA ALA A 129 -22.01 -11.70 9.96
C ALA A 129 -22.94 -10.54 10.39
N SER A 130 -22.72 -9.99 11.60
CA SER A 130 -23.50 -8.86 12.13
C SER A 130 -22.80 -7.51 12.03
N ALA A 131 -21.66 -7.43 11.33
CA ALA A 131 -20.86 -6.23 11.27
C ALA A 131 -21.60 -5.11 10.50
N LYS A 132 -21.60 -3.92 11.11
CA LYS A 132 -22.16 -2.70 10.51
C LYS A 132 -21.04 -1.69 10.32
N SER A 133 -21.17 -0.89 9.27
CA SER A 133 -20.29 0.26 9.08
C SER A 133 -20.59 1.33 10.12
N SER A 134 -19.54 1.91 10.70
CA SER A 134 -19.63 3.14 11.49
C SER A 134 -19.77 4.39 10.62
N TRP A 135 -19.51 4.27 9.32
CA TRP A 135 -19.56 5.37 8.36
C TRP A 135 -20.92 5.44 7.67
N THR A 136 -21.57 6.59 7.74
CA THR A 136 -22.83 6.89 7.03
C THR A 136 -22.64 6.96 5.52
N SER A 137 -21.43 7.28 5.06
CA SER A 137 -21.03 7.31 3.63
C SER A 137 -20.71 5.94 3.04
N CYS A 138 -20.75 4.87 3.84
CA CYS A 138 -20.47 3.52 3.36
C CYS A 138 -21.59 3.04 2.43
N PRO A 139 -21.29 2.67 1.17
CA PRO A 139 -22.30 2.26 0.20
C PRO A 139 -22.96 0.90 0.54
N PHE A 140 -22.40 0.16 1.50
CA PHE A 140 -22.89 -1.16 1.90
C PHE A 140 -23.77 -1.12 3.14
N GLY A 141 -23.50 -0.19 4.07
CA GLY A 141 -24.10 -0.16 5.41
C GLY A 141 -23.71 -1.34 6.32
N THR A 142 -23.63 -2.56 5.79
CA THR A 142 -23.35 -3.80 6.51
C THR A 142 -22.33 -4.66 5.77
N PHE A 143 -21.66 -5.55 6.52
CA PHE A 143 -20.74 -6.50 5.91
C PHE A 143 -21.46 -7.55 5.05
N ALA A 144 -22.69 -7.95 5.39
CA ALA A 144 -23.47 -8.86 4.57
C ALA A 144 -23.72 -8.31 3.15
N ALA A 145 -24.00 -7.02 3.02
CA ALA A 145 -24.13 -6.36 1.71
C ALA A 145 -22.79 -6.28 0.95
N PHE A 146 -21.70 -6.00 1.66
CA PHE A 146 -20.34 -6.04 1.09
C PHE A 146 -20.00 -7.45 0.58
N GLN A 147 -20.24 -8.47 1.40
CA GLN A 147 -20.04 -9.88 1.06
C GLN A 147 -20.87 -10.27 -0.16
N ALA A 148 -22.14 -9.89 -0.22
CA ALA A 148 -23.01 -10.19 -1.36
C ALA A 148 -22.46 -9.62 -2.69
N ARG A 149 -21.92 -8.40 -2.68
CA ARG A 149 -21.28 -7.78 -3.85
C ARG A 149 -20.04 -8.55 -4.33
N TYR A 150 -19.25 -9.07 -3.38
CA TYR A 150 -17.95 -9.70 -3.66
C TYR A 150 -17.97 -11.23 -3.56
N ALA A 151 -19.14 -11.85 -3.43
CA ALA A 151 -19.26 -13.29 -3.17
C ALA A 151 -18.49 -14.16 -4.17
N LYS A 152 -18.46 -13.78 -5.46
CA LYS A 152 -17.73 -14.51 -6.52
C LYS A 152 -16.20 -14.34 -6.48
N GLN A 153 -15.70 -13.36 -5.74
CA GLN A 153 -14.28 -13.01 -5.63
C GLN A 153 -13.72 -13.38 -4.25
N MET A 154 -14.56 -13.87 -3.34
CA MET A 154 -14.20 -14.16 -1.97
C MET A 154 -13.89 -15.64 -1.82
N ASP A 155 -12.65 -15.94 -1.44
CA ASP A 155 -12.19 -17.31 -1.19
C ASP A 155 -12.41 -17.66 0.28
N LEU A 156 -13.20 -18.70 0.54
CA LEU A 156 -13.46 -19.20 1.89
C LEU A 156 -12.59 -20.43 2.17
N ARG A 157 -11.77 -20.35 3.22
CA ARG A 157 -10.96 -21.47 3.69
C ARG A 157 -11.79 -22.40 4.57
N GLY A 158 -11.32 -23.64 4.72
CA GLY A 158 -12.01 -24.66 5.54
C GLY A 158 -12.12 -24.32 7.03
N ASP A 159 -11.32 -23.36 7.52
CA ASP A 159 -11.38 -22.83 8.89
C ASP A 159 -12.41 -21.69 9.07
N GLY A 160 -13.14 -21.33 8.00
CA GLY A 160 -14.13 -20.25 8.02
C GLY A 160 -13.53 -18.85 7.82
N THR A 161 -12.24 -18.73 7.52
CA THR A 161 -11.59 -17.46 7.16
C THR A 161 -11.83 -17.15 5.69
N PHE A 162 -12.36 -15.97 5.40
CA PHE A 162 -12.42 -15.49 4.02
C PHE A 162 -11.16 -14.73 3.64
N THR A 163 -10.82 -14.73 2.36
CA THR A 163 -9.84 -13.84 1.73
C THR A 163 -10.49 -13.15 0.54
N LEU A 164 -10.27 -11.86 0.38
CA LEU A 164 -10.73 -11.06 -0.75
C LEU A 164 -9.61 -10.13 -1.17
N GLU A 165 -9.22 -10.19 -2.45
CA GLU A 165 -8.29 -9.24 -3.05
C GLU A 165 -9.03 -8.27 -3.97
N LEU A 166 -8.88 -6.98 -3.71
CA LEU A 166 -9.46 -5.89 -4.51
C LEU A 166 -8.35 -5.16 -5.24
N ASP A 167 -8.38 -5.24 -6.57
CA ASP A 167 -7.46 -4.51 -7.45
C ASP A 167 -7.80 -3.02 -7.45
N LEU A 168 -6.87 -2.19 -6.98
CA LEU A 168 -7.11 -0.75 -6.83
C LEU A 168 -7.19 0.00 -8.16
N ALA A 169 -6.79 -0.62 -9.28
CA ALA A 169 -7.02 -0.06 -10.61
C ALA A 169 -8.51 -0.17 -11.04
N ARG A 170 -9.30 -1.03 -10.40
CA ARG A 170 -10.72 -1.21 -10.76
C ARG A 170 -11.58 -0.08 -10.17
N PRO A 171 -12.56 0.45 -10.93
CA PRO A 171 -13.47 1.47 -10.44
C PRO A 171 -14.15 1.08 -9.12
N GLY A 172 -14.09 1.98 -8.14
CA GLY A 172 -14.68 1.81 -6.80
C GLY A 172 -13.95 0.83 -5.88
N ALA A 173 -12.93 0.11 -6.33
CA ALA A 173 -12.26 -0.91 -5.52
C ALA A 173 -11.51 -0.33 -4.32
N ALA A 174 -10.86 0.83 -4.47
CA ALA A 174 -10.19 1.50 -3.36
C ALA A 174 -11.17 1.91 -2.24
N ARG A 175 -12.29 2.55 -2.64
CA ARG A 175 -13.38 2.90 -1.71
C ARG A 175 -13.97 1.68 -1.02
N ASP A 176 -14.27 0.65 -1.80
CA ASP A 176 -14.92 -0.54 -1.28
C ASP A 176 -13.96 -1.29 -0.33
N ALA A 177 -12.66 -1.32 -0.63
CA ALA A 177 -11.61 -1.86 0.25
C ALA A 177 -11.49 -1.08 1.56
N TYR A 178 -11.52 0.26 1.51
CA TYR A 178 -11.49 1.11 2.70
C TYR A 178 -12.63 0.79 3.67
N TYR A 179 -13.87 0.74 3.17
CA TYR A 179 -15.02 0.44 4.01
C TYR A 179 -15.03 -1.02 4.51
N GLY A 180 -14.63 -1.97 3.66
CA GLY A 180 -14.47 -3.38 4.06
C GLY A 180 -13.47 -3.53 5.21
N ALA A 181 -12.29 -2.94 5.08
CA ALA A 181 -11.27 -2.94 6.12
C ALA A 181 -11.73 -2.23 7.40
N SER A 182 -12.44 -1.12 7.28
CA SER A 182 -12.97 -0.41 8.44
C SER A 182 -13.98 -1.25 9.24
N MET A 183 -14.84 -2.01 8.57
CA MET A 183 -15.77 -2.92 9.25
C MET A 183 -15.02 -4.05 9.97
N ILE A 184 -14.03 -4.67 9.31
CA ILE A 184 -13.18 -5.72 9.89
C ILE A 184 -12.46 -5.19 11.13
N CYS A 185 -11.79 -4.05 11.01
CA CYS A 185 -11.05 -3.41 12.10
C CYS A 185 -11.97 -3.06 13.28
N THR A 186 -13.19 -2.61 13.01
CA THR A 186 -14.16 -2.28 14.08
C THR A 186 -14.56 -3.51 14.89
N VAL A 187 -14.79 -4.64 14.22
CA VAL A 187 -15.24 -5.89 14.88
C VAL A 187 -14.10 -6.60 15.56
N LEU A 188 -12.94 -6.70 14.89
CA LEU A 188 -11.84 -7.58 15.30
C LEU A 188 -10.65 -6.82 15.92
N ARG A 189 -10.83 -5.56 16.31
CA ARG A 189 -9.76 -4.72 16.91
C ARG A 189 -8.99 -5.41 18.03
N ARG A 190 -9.66 -6.25 18.82
CA ARG A 190 -9.08 -6.92 20.00
C ARG A 190 -8.33 -8.21 19.66
N GLU A 191 -8.41 -8.70 18.42
CA GLU A 191 -7.80 -9.95 17.96
C GLU A 191 -6.92 -9.71 16.72
N PRO A 192 -5.85 -8.90 16.84
CA PRO A 192 -5.02 -8.46 15.72
C PRO A 192 -4.40 -9.59 14.90
N ALA A 193 -4.16 -10.77 15.51
CA ALA A 193 -3.60 -11.93 14.82
C ALA A 193 -4.63 -12.69 13.96
N ALA A 194 -5.93 -12.46 14.17
CA ALA A 194 -6.99 -13.23 13.51
C ALA A 194 -7.37 -12.67 12.14
N TRP A 195 -6.96 -11.44 11.80
CA TRP A 195 -7.35 -10.77 10.57
C TRP A 195 -6.24 -9.95 9.96
N ARG A 196 -6.43 -9.60 8.69
CA ARG A 196 -5.53 -8.78 7.90
C ARG A 196 -6.35 -7.87 7.00
N ALA A 197 -6.00 -6.59 6.99
CA ALA A 197 -6.42 -5.67 5.96
C ALA A 197 -5.18 -4.87 5.56
N CYS A 198 -4.66 -5.06 4.37
CA CYS A 198 -3.41 -4.40 3.98
C CYS A 198 -3.39 -4.08 2.50
N ILE A 199 -2.44 -3.23 2.11
CA ILE A 199 -2.06 -3.07 0.71
C ILE A 199 -0.90 -4.02 0.39
N ALA A 200 -1.02 -4.75 -0.72
CA ALA A 200 0.02 -5.58 -1.27
C ALA A 200 0.38 -5.09 -2.68
N LEU A 201 1.69 -5.11 -2.97
CA LEU A 201 2.24 -4.83 -4.28
C LEU A 201 2.45 -6.17 -5.00
N ARG A 202 1.93 -6.29 -6.21
CA ARG A 202 2.05 -7.48 -7.07
C ARG A 202 2.72 -7.07 -8.38
N LYS A 203 3.52 -7.97 -8.96
CA LYS A 203 4.08 -7.78 -10.30
C LYS A 203 3.00 -8.05 -11.34
N THR A 204 2.90 -7.22 -12.38
CA THR A 204 2.06 -7.53 -13.55
C THR A 204 2.85 -8.31 -14.59
N THR A 205 2.16 -9.21 -15.29
CA THR A 205 2.69 -9.95 -16.44
C THR A 205 2.61 -9.15 -17.75
N THR A 206 1.95 -7.99 -17.74
CA THR A 206 1.54 -7.21 -18.92
C THR A 206 2.31 -5.90 -19.12
N GLY A 207 3.49 -5.73 -18.49
CA GLY A 207 4.31 -4.53 -18.71
C GLY A 207 4.64 -4.34 -20.19
N ARG A 208 4.55 -3.10 -20.69
CA ARG A 208 4.86 -2.74 -22.09
C ARG A 208 6.31 -3.17 -22.43
N PRO A 209 6.56 -3.92 -23.51
CA PRO A 209 7.92 -4.27 -23.93
C PRO A 209 8.66 -2.99 -24.35
N GLY A 210 9.69 -2.60 -23.59
CA GLY A 210 10.57 -1.47 -23.91
C GLY A 210 10.80 -0.44 -22.79
N GLN A 211 10.01 -0.46 -21.71
CA GLN A 211 10.34 0.27 -20.47
C GLN A 211 10.80 -0.72 -19.41
N ALA A 212 11.95 -0.43 -18.79
CA ALA A 212 12.50 -1.26 -17.73
C ALA A 212 11.45 -1.39 -16.62
N SER A 213 10.89 -2.60 -16.46
CA SER A 213 10.05 -2.93 -15.32
C SER A 213 10.77 -2.45 -14.06
N LEU A 214 10.04 -1.85 -13.13
CA LEU A 214 10.61 -1.49 -11.83
C LEU A 214 11.09 -2.74 -11.04
N PHE A 215 10.68 -3.94 -11.47
CA PHE A 215 11.17 -5.24 -11.03
C PHE A 215 12.25 -5.86 -11.93
N ALA A 216 12.68 -5.19 -13.00
CA ALA A 216 13.80 -5.65 -13.81
C ALA A 216 15.10 -5.35 -13.04
N SER A 217 15.71 -6.41 -12.53
CA SER A 217 17.12 -6.44 -12.17
C SER A 217 17.92 -6.00 -13.39
N ALA A 218 18.84 -5.06 -13.22
CA ALA A 218 19.92 -4.91 -14.18
C ALA A 218 20.85 -6.10 -13.95
N GLU A 219 20.62 -7.21 -14.66
CA GLU A 219 21.70 -8.17 -14.88
C GLU A 219 22.72 -7.45 -15.77
N THR A 220 23.84 -7.08 -15.17
CA THR A 220 25.10 -6.80 -15.87
C THR A 220 26.15 -7.69 -15.25
#